data_AF-A0A944EML5-F1
#
_entry.id   AF-A0A944EML5-F1
#
_cell.length_a   1.000
_cell.length_b   1.000
_cell.length_c   1.000
_cell.angle_alpha   90.00
_cell.angle_beta   90.00
_cell.angle_gamma   90.00
#
_symmetry.space_group_name_H-M   'P 1'
#
loop_
_entity.id
_entity.type
_entity.pdbx_description
1 polymer ?
#
loop_
_entity_poly.entity_id
_entity_poly.type
_entity_poly.pdbx_seq_one_letter_code
_entity_poly.pdbx_strand_id
1 'polypeptide(L)'
;MESTMKRLGHLPPAVARLASSPHLLDGFLKLSAMFEQTTLDPVAREVVVMTVAARNECHVCVAMHTGKLRALGAEEGLIAALCEQQPLADERLEAVRQFTLEVVRTAGGVGEEELGAFLAYGYTEQNALEVVMGIGTYTMSTLANRLTRAPLR
;
A
#
# COMPACT_ATOMS: atom_id res chain seq x y z
N MET A 1 9.28 0.84 23.18
CA MET A 1 10.47 1.01 22.31
C MET A 1 11.27 -0.27 22.20
N GLU A 2 11.77 -0.86 23.30
CA GLU A 2 12.44 -2.18 23.26
C GLU A 2 11.53 -3.30 22.74
N SER A 3 10.24 -3.29 23.06
CA SER A 3 9.30 -4.34 22.60
C SER A 3 9.05 -4.30 21.09
N THR A 4 9.06 -3.12 20.47
CA THR A 4 8.82 -2.95 19.04
C THR A 4 10.03 -3.41 18.22
N MET A 5 11.26 -3.05 18.63
CA MET A 5 12.49 -3.55 18.00
C MET A 5 12.72 -5.06 18.25
N LYS A 6 12.42 -5.57 19.46
CA LYS A 6 12.55 -7.01 19.77
C LYS A 6 11.49 -7.88 19.07
N ARG A 7 10.30 -7.35 18.72
CA ARG A 7 9.22 -8.11 18.06
C ARG A 7 9.41 -8.34 16.56
N LEU A 8 10.22 -7.52 15.88
CA LEU A 8 10.20 -7.44 14.41
C LEU A 8 11.45 -7.96 13.71
N GLY A 9 12.43 -8.50 14.45
CA GLY A 9 13.68 -8.96 13.83
C GLY A 9 14.42 -7.83 13.11
N HIS A 10 15.02 -8.12 11.96
CA HIS A 10 15.74 -7.14 11.15
C HIS A 10 14.76 -6.24 10.38
N LEU A 11 14.62 -4.98 10.81
CA LEU A 11 13.81 -4.00 10.08
C LEU A 11 14.48 -3.66 8.75
N PRO A 12 13.74 -3.60 7.62
CA PRO A 12 14.26 -3.06 6.37
C PRO A 12 14.86 -1.65 6.61
N PRO A 13 15.99 -1.30 5.99
CA PRO A 13 16.64 -0.01 6.21
C PRO A 13 15.71 1.21 6.04
N ALA A 14 14.77 1.14 5.11
CA ALA A 14 13.72 2.14 4.89
C ALA A 14 12.85 2.34 6.15
N VAL A 15 12.35 1.24 6.72
CA VAL A 15 11.51 1.26 7.94
C VAL A 15 12.35 1.67 9.16
N ALA A 16 13.61 1.25 9.24
CA ALA A 16 14.50 1.60 10.35
C ALA A 16 14.73 3.13 10.46
N ARG A 17 14.69 3.88 9.36
CA ARG A 17 14.82 5.36 9.38
C ARG A 17 13.68 6.05 10.12
N LEU A 18 12.49 5.46 10.14
CA LEU A 18 11.34 6.00 10.88
C LEU A 18 11.59 5.98 12.40
N ALA A 19 12.58 5.21 12.89
CA ALA A 19 12.92 5.14 14.32
C ALA A 19 13.33 6.50 14.93
N SER A 20 13.70 7.48 14.09
CA SER A 20 13.90 8.88 14.53
C SER A 20 12.65 9.48 15.18
N SER A 21 11.46 8.98 14.83
CA SER A 21 10.20 9.23 15.56
C SER A 21 9.62 7.89 16.03
N PRO A 22 9.88 7.46 17.28
CA PRO A 22 9.43 6.18 17.78
C PRO A 22 7.91 5.96 17.69
N HIS A 23 7.12 7.02 17.85
CA HIS A 23 5.66 6.97 17.73
C HIS A 23 5.20 6.74 16.29
N LEU A 24 5.87 7.37 15.30
CA LEU A 24 5.60 7.13 13.89
C LEU A 24 5.90 5.67 13.52
N LEU A 25 7.07 5.17 13.94
CA LEU A 25 7.48 3.79 13.68
C LEU A 25 6.50 2.79 14.31
N ASP A 26 6.18 2.96 15.60
CA ASP A 26 5.26 2.06 16.30
C ASP A 26 3.84 2.09 15.70
N GLY A 27 3.34 3.28 15.37
CA GLY A 27 2.05 3.46 14.69
C GLY A 27 2.02 2.79 13.32
N PHE A 28 3.03 3.03 12.48
CA PHE A 28 3.14 2.40 11.16
C PHE A 28 3.15 0.87 11.26
N LEU A 29 3.95 0.30 12.15
CA LEU A 29 4.08 -1.16 12.31
C LEU A 29 2.80 -1.82 12.79
N LYS A 30 2.05 -1.16 13.70
CA LYS A 30 0.74 -1.65 14.15
C LYS A 30 -0.27 -1.59 13.01
N LEU A 31 -0.35 -0.46 12.32
CA LEU A 31 -1.31 -0.27 11.22
C LEU A 31 -1.00 -1.20 10.04
N SER A 32 0.27 -1.39 9.68
CA SER A 32 0.65 -2.35 8.64
C SER A 32 0.31 -3.78 9.03
N ALA A 33 0.53 -4.19 10.28
CA ALA A 33 0.17 -5.52 10.76
C ALA A 33 -1.35 -5.75 10.80
N MET A 34 -2.14 -4.71 11.09
CA MET A 34 -3.60 -4.77 11.00
C MET A 34 -4.07 -4.80 9.55
N PHE A 35 -3.42 -4.06 8.64
CA PHE A 35 -3.70 -4.12 7.21
C PHE A 35 -3.43 -5.53 6.64
N GLU A 36 -2.41 -6.24 7.11
CA GLU A 36 -2.18 -7.66 6.75
C GLU A 36 -3.28 -8.63 7.24
N GLN A 37 -4.24 -8.18 8.06
CA GLN A 37 -5.35 -8.98 8.57
C GLN A 37 -6.70 -8.59 7.95
N THR A 38 -6.72 -7.64 7.02
CA THR A 38 -7.94 -7.23 6.32
C THR A 38 -8.47 -8.33 5.42
N THR A 39 -9.72 -8.18 4.99
CA THR A 39 -10.40 -9.12 4.09
C THR A 39 -10.02 -8.97 2.62
N LEU A 40 -9.38 -7.87 2.22
CA LEU A 40 -8.66 -7.78 0.95
C LEU A 40 -7.63 -8.93 0.81
N ASP A 41 -7.65 -9.60 -0.33
CA ASP A 41 -6.68 -10.65 -0.63
C ASP A 41 -5.25 -10.08 -0.70
N PRO A 42 -4.20 -10.91 -0.46
CA PRO A 42 -2.83 -10.42 -0.35
C PRO A 42 -2.35 -9.62 -1.56
N VAL A 43 -2.74 -9.99 -2.79
CA VAL A 43 -2.33 -9.29 -4.01
C VAL A 43 -3.08 -7.97 -4.13
N ALA A 44 -4.39 -7.93 -3.87
CA ALA A 44 -5.15 -6.68 -3.84
C ALA A 44 -4.62 -5.69 -2.80
N ARG A 45 -4.18 -6.15 -1.62
CA ARG A 45 -3.51 -5.29 -0.64
C ARG A 45 -2.27 -4.64 -1.24
N GLU A 46 -1.42 -5.43 -1.88
CA GLU A 46 -0.22 -4.91 -2.53
C GLU A 46 -0.52 -3.99 -3.72
N VAL A 47 -1.65 -4.18 -4.43
CA VAL A 47 -2.12 -3.22 -5.43
C VAL A 47 -2.40 -1.86 -4.78
N VAL A 48 -3.09 -1.80 -3.63
CA VAL A 48 -3.29 -0.54 -2.88
C VAL A 48 -1.94 0.08 -2.54
N VAL A 49 -1.01 -0.70 -1.98
CA VAL A 49 0.31 -0.19 -1.57
C VAL A 49 1.11 0.36 -2.75
N MET A 50 1.23 -0.43 -3.81
CA MET A 50 1.98 -0.06 -5.01
C MET A 50 1.38 1.17 -5.68
N THR A 51 0.05 1.28 -5.72
CA THR A 51 -0.64 2.46 -6.26
C THR A 51 -0.25 3.72 -5.49
N VAL A 52 -0.31 3.68 -4.15
CA VAL A 52 0.10 4.81 -3.30
C VAL A 52 1.59 5.10 -3.45
N ALA A 53 2.43 4.06 -3.47
CA ALA A 53 3.88 4.19 -3.59
C ALA A 53 4.34 4.78 -4.92
N ALA A 54 3.79 4.30 -6.04
CA ALA A 54 4.10 4.79 -7.38
C ALA A 54 3.60 6.23 -7.56
N ARG A 55 2.34 6.51 -7.16
CA ARG A 55 1.77 7.86 -7.19
C ARG A 55 2.59 8.85 -6.37
N ASN A 56 3.05 8.44 -5.19
CA ASN A 56 3.88 9.30 -4.35
C ASN A 56 5.35 9.29 -4.78
N GLU A 57 5.74 8.53 -5.81
CA GLU A 57 7.11 8.37 -6.30
C GLU A 57 8.11 7.86 -5.22
N CYS A 58 7.65 7.01 -4.29
CA CYS A 58 8.54 6.41 -3.29
C CYS A 58 9.30 5.22 -3.89
N HIS A 59 10.47 5.46 -4.48
CA HIS A 59 11.26 4.38 -5.14
C HIS A 59 11.61 3.21 -4.22
N VAL A 60 11.93 3.45 -2.94
CA VAL A 60 12.22 2.38 -1.99
C VAL A 60 10.98 1.57 -1.64
N CYS A 61 9.82 2.22 -1.52
CA CYS A 61 8.55 1.54 -1.30
C CYS A 61 8.19 0.69 -2.52
N VAL A 62 8.30 1.25 -3.73
CA VAL A 62 8.09 0.51 -4.99
C VAL A 62 9.01 -0.71 -5.06
N ALA A 63 10.30 -0.58 -4.75
CA ALA A 63 11.23 -1.71 -4.77
C ALA A 63 10.89 -2.79 -3.73
N MET A 64 10.55 -2.40 -2.50
CA MET A 64 10.18 -3.34 -1.44
C MET A 64 8.90 -4.10 -1.77
N HIS A 65 7.86 -3.40 -2.23
CA HIS A 65 6.57 -3.98 -2.54
C HIS A 65 6.57 -4.74 -3.88
N THR A 66 7.45 -4.41 -4.81
CA THR A 66 7.79 -5.27 -5.95
C THR A 66 8.32 -6.64 -5.47
N GLY A 67 9.24 -6.64 -4.50
CA GLY A 67 9.74 -7.89 -3.91
C GLY A 67 8.64 -8.70 -3.22
N LYS A 68 7.71 -8.03 -2.53
CA LYS A 68 6.58 -8.68 -1.87
C LYS A 68 5.57 -9.26 -2.86
N LEU A 69 5.23 -8.54 -3.93
CA LEU A 69 4.39 -9.06 -5.02
C LEU A 69 4.98 -10.31 -5.65
N ARG A 70 6.29 -10.33 -5.95
CA ARG A 70 6.98 -11.53 -6.43
C ARG A 70 6.88 -12.70 -5.45
N ALA A 71 7.06 -12.43 -4.16
CA ALA A 71 6.94 -13.45 -3.11
C ALA A 71 5.51 -14.01 -2.98
N LEU A 72 4.50 -13.22 -3.35
CA LEU A 72 3.09 -13.65 -3.43
C LEU A 72 2.76 -14.40 -4.74
N GLY A 73 3.71 -14.52 -5.67
CA GLY A 73 3.50 -15.17 -6.97
C GLY A 73 2.78 -14.30 -8.00
N ALA A 74 2.79 -12.96 -7.81
CA ALA A 74 2.24 -12.04 -8.80
C ALA A 74 3.00 -12.13 -10.13
N GLU A 75 2.27 -12.07 -11.25
CA GLU A 75 2.87 -12.07 -12.58
C GLU A 75 3.72 -10.79 -12.82
N GLU A 76 4.82 -10.93 -13.55
CA GLU A 76 5.68 -9.78 -13.85
C GLU A 76 4.96 -8.69 -14.66
N GLY A 77 3.95 -9.06 -15.47
CA GLY A 77 3.11 -8.10 -16.18
C GLY A 77 2.30 -7.20 -15.24
N LEU A 78 1.73 -7.76 -14.16
CA LEU A 78 1.04 -7.00 -13.12
C LEU A 78 2.00 -6.05 -12.41
N ILE A 79 3.18 -6.54 -12.04
CA ILE A 79 4.21 -5.75 -11.34
C ILE A 79 4.67 -4.58 -12.23
N ALA A 80 4.96 -4.84 -13.50
CA ALA A 80 5.38 -3.81 -14.46
C ALA A 80 4.30 -2.73 -14.61
N ALA A 81 3.04 -3.14 -14.84
CA ALA A 81 1.92 -2.21 -14.97
C ALA A 81 1.75 -1.32 -13.72
N LEU A 82 1.87 -1.90 -12.51
CA LEU A 82 1.83 -1.13 -11.25
C LEU A 82 2.99 -0.13 -11.13
N CYS A 83 4.22 -0.54 -11.50
CA CYS A 83 5.38 0.35 -11.46
C CYS A 83 5.26 1.52 -12.45
N GLU A 84 4.71 1.24 -13.63
CA GLU A 84 4.53 2.19 -14.73
C GLU A 84 3.19 2.94 -14.66
N GLN A 85 2.39 2.69 -13.62
CA GLN A 85 1.08 3.28 -13.39
C GLN A 85 0.08 3.05 -14.54
N GLN A 86 0.22 1.94 -15.25
CA GLN A 86 -0.64 1.52 -16.36
C GLN A 86 -1.87 0.73 -15.85
N PRO A 87 -2.94 0.66 -16.66
CA PRO A 87 -4.07 -0.25 -16.38
C PRO A 87 -3.63 -1.69 -16.21
N LEU A 88 -4.26 -2.41 -15.28
CA LEU A 88 -4.00 -3.82 -15.02
C LEU A 88 -4.88 -4.70 -15.90
N ALA A 89 -4.36 -5.84 -16.34
CA ALA A 89 -5.11 -6.79 -17.17
C ALA A 89 -6.18 -7.55 -16.37
N ASP A 90 -5.95 -7.76 -15.06
CA ASP A 90 -6.95 -8.30 -14.16
C ASP A 90 -7.92 -7.19 -13.75
N GLU A 91 -9.16 -7.29 -14.23
CA GLU A 91 -10.19 -6.26 -14.00
C GLU A 91 -10.54 -6.07 -12.53
N ARG A 92 -10.48 -7.15 -11.72
CA ARG A 92 -10.75 -7.08 -10.28
C ARG A 92 -9.63 -6.31 -9.58
N LEU A 93 -8.38 -6.55 -9.92
CA LEU A 93 -7.26 -5.77 -9.39
C LEU A 93 -7.24 -4.34 -9.93
N GLU A 94 -7.63 -4.12 -11.20
CA GLU A 94 -7.76 -2.78 -11.77
C GLU A 94 -8.82 -1.96 -11.02
N ALA A 95 -9.93 -2.58 -10.61
CA ALA A 95 -10.95 -1.92 -9.79
C ALA A 95 -10.35 -1.42 -8.45
N VAL A 96 -9.49 -2.20 -7.80
CA VAL A 96 -8.76 -1.77 -6.59
C VAL A 96 -7.85 -0.59 -6.88
N ARG A 97 -7.09 -0.65 -7.98
CA ARG A 97 -6.16 0.42 -8.39
C ARG A 97 -6.92 1.73 -8.65
N GLN A 98 -7.98 1.68 -9.45
CA GLN A 98 -8.81 2.84 -9.79
C GLN A 98 -9.51 3.41 -8.56
N PHE A 99 -10.12 2.56 -7.73
CA PHE A 99 -10.76 3.01 -6.51
C PHE A 99 -9.76 3.66 -5.55
N THR A 100 -8.55 3.10 -5.41
CA THR A 100 -7.47 3.70 -4.61
C THR A 100 -7.08 5.09 -5.13
N LEU A 101 -6.90 5.23 -6.45
CA LEU A 101 -6.59 6.52 -7.08
C LEU A 101 -7.72 7.53 -6.85
N GLU A 102 -8.96 7.10 -6.99
CA GLU A 102 -10.15 7.93 -6.86
C GLU A 102 -10.33 8.46 -5.43
N VAL A 103 -10.19 7.59 -4.42
CA VAL A 103 -10.22 7.98 -3.00
C VAL A 103 -9.17 9.04 -2.70
N VAL A 104 -7.94 8.86 -3.20
CA VAL A 104 -6.86 9.84 -2.97
C VAL A 104 -7.14 11.15 -3.72
N ARG A 105 -7.63 11.08 -4.96
CA ARG A 105 -7.91 12.25 -5.81
C ARG A 105 -9.01 13.14 -5.23
N THR A 106 -10.05 12.54 -4.66
CA THR A 106 -11.22 13.26 -4.12
C THR A 106 -11.15 13.48 -2.61
N ALA A 107 -10.06 13.08 -1.96
CA ALA A 107 -9.92 13.08 -0.50
C ALA A 107 -11.08 12.33 0.20
N GLY A 108 -11.50 11.21 -0.39
CA GLY A 108 -12.58 10.36 0.12
C GLY A 108 -13.99 10.77 -0.30
N GLY A 109 -14.15 11.88 -1.02
CA GLY A 109 -15.42 12.30 -1.64
C GLY A 109 -15.77 11.50 -2.90
N VAL A 110 -15.70 10.16 -2.82
CA VAL A 110 -15.98 9.25 -3.94
C VAL A 110 -17.48 9.22 -4.22
N GLY A 111 -17.87 9.31 -5.49
CA GLY A 111 -19.27 9.25 -5.91
C GLY A 111 -19.86 7.83 -5.84
N GLU A 112 -21.19 7.75 -5.94
CA GLU A 112 -21.90 6.46 -5.95
C GLU A 112 -21.53 5.61 -7.17
N GLU A 113 -21.22 6.24 -8.31
CA GLU A 113 -20.82 5.54 -9.54
C GLU A 113 -19.48 4.83 -9.36
N GLU A 114 -18.46 5.52 -8.86
CA GLU A 114 -17.13 4.95 -8.67
C GLU A 114 -17.10 3.92 -7.54
N LEU A 115 -17.86 4.14 -6.46
CA LEU A 115 -18.05 3.12 -5.43
C LEU A 115 -18.78 1.90 -6.01
N GLY A 116 -19.85 2.10 -6.78
CA GLY A 116 -20.58 1.04 -7.46
C GLY A 116 -19.69 0.22 -8.39
N ALA A 117 -18.82 0.87 -9.15
CA ALA A 117 -17.85 0.20 -10.03
C ALA A 117 -16.86 -0.69 -9.26
N PHE A 118 -16.38 -0.25 -8.09
CA PHE A 118 -15.54 -1.08 -7.22
C PHE A 118 -16.29 -2.31 -6.69
N LEU A 119 -17.52 -2.11 -6.22
CA LEU A 119 -18.36 -3.19 -5.66
C LEU A 119 -18.79 -4.21 -6.73
N ALA A 120 -18.96 -3.78 -7.98
CA ALA A 120 -19.37 -4.65 -9.10
C ALA A 120 -18.41 -5.82 -9.35
N TYR A 121 -17.14 -5.70 -8.96
CA TYR A 121 -16.12 -6.76 -9.07
C TYR A 121 -16.10 -7.73 -7.87
N GLY A 122 -17.14 -7.67 -7.03
CA GLY A 122 -17.31 -8.56 -5.87
C GLY A 122 -16.50 -8.12 -4.64
N TYR A 123 -16.11 -6.85 -4.58
CA TYR A 123 -15.64 -6.21 -3.35
C TYR A 123 -16.82 -5.70 -2.51
N THR A 124 -16.56 -5.44 -1.25
CA THR A 124 -17.56 -4.98 -0.28
C THR A 124 -17.26 -3.57 0.21
N GLU A 125 -18.22 -2.93 0.87
CA GLU A 125 -17.99 -1.67 1.59
C GLU A 125 -16.89 -1.81 2.66
N GLN A 126 -16.79 -3.00 3.29
CA GLN A 126 -15.68 -3.30 4.18
C GLN A 126 -14.34 -3.20 3.44
N ASN A 127 -14.23 -3.78 2.24
CA ASN A 127 -13.00 -3.66 1.44
C ASN A 127 -12.71 -2.21 1.03
N ALA A 128 -13.73 -1.40 0.77
CA ALA A 128 -13.55 0.02 0.48
C ALA A 128 -12.92 0.76 1.68
N LEU A 129 -13.38 0.48 2.90
CA LEU A 129 -12.77 1.02 4.13
C LEU A 129 -11.36 0.47 4.38
N GLU A 130 -11.10 -0.79 4.02
CA GLU A 130 -9.76 -1.38 4.09
C GLU A 130 -8.79 -0.71 3.08
N VAL A 131 -9.26 -0.30 1.89
CA VAL A 131 -8.48 0.53 0.96
C VAL A 131 -8.11 1.87 1.62
N VAL A 132 -9.05 2.52 2.32
CA VAL A 132 -8.77 3.76 3.07
C VAL A 132 -7.70 3.53 4.14
N MET A 133 -7.77 2.41 4.87
CA MET A 133 -6.74 2.03 5.85
C MET A 133 -5.36 1.84 5.18
N GLY A 134 -5.31 1.18 4.02
CA GLY A 134 -4.10 1.01 3.21
C GLY A 134 -3.52 2.36 2.77
N ILE A 135 -4.36 3.24 2.23
CA ILE A 135 -3.95 4.60 1.82
C ILE A 135 -3.32 5.35 2.98
N GLY A 136 -3.98 5.43 4.14
CA GLY A 136 -3.44 6.12 5.31
C GLY A 136 -2.11 5.53 5.77
N THR A 137 -2.06 4.20 5.89
CA THR A 137 -0.87 3.46 6.36
C THR A 137 0.33 3.71 5.46
N TYR A 138 0.16 3.58 4.15
CA TYR A 138 1.27 3.69 3.20
C TYR A 138 1.55 5.12 2.76
N THR A 139 0.63 6.06 2.97
CA THR A 139 0.96 7.50 2.90
C THR A 139 2.00 7.87 3.95
N MET A 140 1.84 7.42 5.21
CA MET A 140 2.86 7.67 6.24
C MET A 140 4.24 7.15 5.82
N SER A 141 4.31 5.90 5.35
CA SER A 141 5.57 5.25 4.95
C SER A 141 6.19 5.93 3.73
N THR A 142 5.41 6.20 2.69
CA THR A 142 5.91 6.79 1.44
C THR A 142 6.41 8.22 1.64
N LEU A 143 5.69 9.04 2.41
CA LEU A 143 6.13 10.39 2.76
C LEU A 143 7.39 10.38 3.62
N ALA A 144 7.44 9.55 4.67
CA ALA A 144 8.60 9.47 5.56
C ALA A 144 9.85 8.99 4.81
N ASN A 145 9.73 7.97 3.96
CA ASN A 145 10.87 7.45 3.19
C ASN A 145 11.39 8.45 2.16
N ARG A 146 10.50 9.20 1.50
CA ARG A 146 10.91 10.28 0.59
C ARG A 146 11.59 11.42 1.33
N LEU A 147 10.98 11.89 2.40
CA LEU A 147 11.53 12.97 3.23
C LEU A 147 12.94 12.65 3.73
N THR A 148 13.16 11.41 4.17
CA THR A 148 14.44 10.94 4.72
C THR A 148 15.43 10.44 3.68
N ARG A 149 15.06 10.47 2.38
CA ARG A 149 15.84 9.94 1.26
C ARG A 149 16.33 8.51 1.55
N ALA A 150 15.40 7.67 2.01
CA ALA A 150 15.71 6.28 2.34
C ALA A 150 16.33 5.58 1.11
N PRO A 151 17.51 4.96 1.26
CA PRO A 151 18.18 4.33 0.13
C PRO A 151 17.51 3.00 -0.23
N LEU A 152 17.69 2.56 -1.48
CA LEU A 152 17.23 1.24 -1.93
C LEU A 152 17.99 0.08 -1.27
N ARG A 153 19.20 0.35 -0.77
CA ARG A 153 20.13 -0.58 -0.12
C ARG A 153 20.87 0.10 1.02
#